data_AF-A0A7J9GH39-F1
#
_entry.id   AF-A0A7J9GH39-F1
#
_cell.length_a   1.000
_cell.length_b   1.000
_cell.length_c   1.000
_cell.angle_alpha   90.00
_cell.angle_beta   90.00
_cell.angle_gamma   90.00
#
_symmetry.space_group_name_H-M   'P 1'
#
loop_
_entity.id
_entity.type
_entity.pdbx_description
1 polymer ?
#
loop_
_entity_poly.entity_id
_entity_poly.type
_entity_poly.pdbx_seq_one_letter_code
_entity_poly.pdbx_strand_id
1 'polypeptide(L)'
;MVKDVETAAGRDYHDPPPAPLIDAEELTQWSFYRALIAEFIATLLFLYVTVLTVIGYKVQTDPLKNTVDPGCGGVGILGIAWAFGGMIFILVYCTAGISGGHINPAVTFGLFLGRKVSLVRAVMYMVAQCLGAICGCGLVKWFQKSYYNTY
;
A
#
# COMPACT_ATOMS: atom_id res chain seq x y z
N MET A 1 31.03 -36.38 -23.94
CA MET A 1 30.81 -34.99 -24.40
C MET A 1 29.99 -34.28 -23.33
N VAL A 2 30.70 -33.83 -22.30
CA VAL A 2 30.16 -33.05 -21.18
C VAL A 2 30.02 -31.63 -21.70
N LYS A 3 28.79 -31.13 -21.83
CA LYS A 3 28.53 -29.71 -22.07
C LYS A 3 28.42 -29.03 -20.71
N ASP A 4 29.54 -28.44 -20.33
CA ASP A 4 29.63 -27.12 -19.68
C ASP A 4 28.68 -26.89 -18.51
N VAL A 5 29.15 -27.28 -17.33
CA VAL A 5 28.84 -26.60 -16.07
C VAL A 5 29.48 -25.21 -16.16
N GLU A 6 28.83 -24.30 -16.88
CA GLU A 6 29.14 -22.89 -16.77
C GLU A 6 28.60 -22.43 -15.42
N THR A 7 29.48 -22.54 -14.43
CA THR A 7 29.28 -22.06 -13.07
C THR A 7 29.02 -20.56 -13.17
N ALA A 8 27.74 -20.17 -13.14
CA ALA A 8 27.34 -18.78 -13.08
C ALA A 8 28.02 -18.16 -11.85
N ALA A 9 28.98 -17.27 -12.11
CA ALA A 9 29.71 -16.51 -11.12
C ALA A 9 28.75 -15.86 -10.11
N GLY A 10 29.18 -15.83 -8.85
CA GLY A 10 28.35 -15.60 -7.66
C GLY A 10 27.46 -14.37 -7.72
N ARG A 11 26.14 -14.60 -7.67
CA ARG A 11 25.20 -13.59 -7.21
C ARG A 11 25.12 -13.70 -5.69
N ASP A 12 25.36 -12.60 -4.97
CA ASP A 12 25.19 -12.57 -3.52
C ASP A 12 23.72 -12.80 -3.10
N TYR A 13 22.78 -12.53 -4.00
CA TYR A 13 21.36 -12.80 -3.81
C TYR A 13 20.93 -14.08 -4.54
N HIS A 14 20.52 -15.05 -3.74
CA HIS A 14 19.78 -16.21 -4.20
C HIS A 14 18.30 -16.04 -3.87
N ASP A 15 17.46 -16.19 -4.89
CA ASP A 15 16.03 -16.18 -4.72
C ASP A 15 15.59 -17.29 -3.75
N PRO A 16 14.67 -17.01 -2.81
CA PRO A 16 14.08 -18.06 -2.01
C PRO A 16 13.33 -19.06 -2.91
N PRO A 17 13.22 -20.33 -2.49
CA PRO A 17 12.48 -21.33 -3.25
C PRO A 17 11.02 -20.86 -3.47
N PRO A 18 10.38 -21.27 -4.57
CA PRO A 18 8.99 -20.90 -4.85
C PRO A 18 8.07 -21.27 -3.69
N ALA A 19 7.22 -20.33 -3.28
CA ALA A 19 6.25 -20.55 -2.22
C ALA A 19 5.30 -21.71 -2.60
N PRO A 20 4.90 -22.55 -1.62
CA PRO A 20 3.80 -23.48 -1.80
C PRO A 20 2.54 -22.71 -2.22
N LEU A 21 1.77 -23.26 -3.16
CA LEU A 21 0.55 -22.59 -3.64
C LEU A 21 -0.48 -22.44 -2.51
N ILE A 22 -0.60 -23.47 -1.69
CA ILE A 22 -1.47 -23.48 -0.51
C ILE A 22 -0.59 -23.86 0.67
N ASP A 23 -0.54 -22.96 1.66
CA ASP A 23 0.14 -23.18 2.93
C ASP A 23 -0.80 -22.73 4.06
N ALA A 24 -1.61 -23.67 4.55
CA ALA A 24 -2.56 -23.40 5.62
C ALA A 24 -1.88 -23.33 7.00
N GLU A 25 -0.64 -23.80 7.13
CA GLU A 25 0.11 -23.78 8.38
C GLU A 25 0.41 -22.33 8.80
N GLU A 26 0.50 -21.39 7.85
CA GLU A 26 0.67 -19.96 8.11
C GLU A 26 -0.43 -19.39 9.03
N LEU A 27 -1.64 -19.94 9.01
CA LEU A 27 -2.74 -19.50 9.88
C LEU A 27 -2.50 -19.78 11.38
N THR A 28 -1.57 -20.68 11.70
CA THR A 28 -1.19 -20.98 13.08
C THR A 28 -0.11 -20.03 13.60
N GLN A 29 0.55 -19.29 12.70
CA GLN A 29 1.73 -18.50 13.01
C GLN A 29 1.36 -17.10 13.51
N TRP A 30 1.92 -16.70 14.65
CA TRP A 30 1.69 -15.34 15.20
C TRP A 30 2.27 -14.23 14.30
N SER A 31 3.38 -14.52 13.62
CA SER A 31 3.99 -13.60 12.65
C SER A 31 3.05 -13.27 11.49
N PHE A 32 2.18 -14.21 11.10
CA PHE A 32 1.19 -14.00 10.05
C PHE A 32 0.16 -12.94 10.44
N TYR A 33 -0.43 -13.03 11.63
CA TYR A 33 -1.39 -12.03 12.12
C TYR A 33 -0.74 -10.66 12.31
N ARG A 34 0.50 -10.60 12.79
CA ARG A 34 1.26 -9.34 12.85
C ARG A 34 1.43 -8.70 11.47
N ALA A 35 1.69 -9.51 10.45
CA ALA A 35 1.78 -9.03 9.08
C ALA A 35 0.44 -8.54 8.53
N LEU A 36 -0.67 -9.23 8.84
CA LEU A 36 -2.02 -8.77 8.47
C LEU A 36 -2.37 -7.42 9.09
N ILE A 37 -2.07 -7.25 10.38
CA ILE A 37 -2.27 -5.97 11.08
C ILE A 37 -1.41 -4.89 10.45
N ALA A 38 -0.15 -5.20 10.08
CA ALA A 38 0.73 -4.25 9.43
C ALA A 38 0.18 -3.78 8.07
N GLU A 39 -0.30 -4.70 7.22
CA GLU A 39 -0.94 -4.35 5.94
C GLU A 39 -2.21 -3.51 6.15
N PHE A 40 -3.07 -3.89 7.10
CA PHE A 40 -4.27 -3.12 7.44
C PHE A 40 -3.94 -1.69 7.88
N ILE A 41 -3.03 -1.53 8.85
CA ILE A 41 -2.65 -0.21 9.38
C ILE A 41 -1.94 0.63 8.33
N ALA A 42 -1.05 0.03 7.54
CA ALA A 42 -0.37 0.75 6.47
C ALA A 42 -1.35 1.26 5.42
N THR A 43 -2.28 0.42 4.94
CA THR A 43 -3.29 0.86 3.96
C THR A 43 -4.27 1.88 4.57
N LEU A 44 -4.61 1.76 5.85
CA LEU A 44 -5.39 2.78 6.56
C LEU A 44 -4.71 4.14 6.54
N LEU A 45 -3.43 4.19 6.94
CA LEU A 45 -2.65 5.44 6.96
C LEU A 45 -2.45 5.99 5.54
N PHE A 46 -2.19 5.12 4.57
CA PHE A 46 -2.03 5.49 3.17
C PHE A 46 -3.27 6.23 2.64
N LEU A 47 -4.46 5.64 2.81
CA LEU A 47 -5.70 6.25 2.32
C LEU A 47 -6.10 7.47 3.16
N TYR A 48 -5.88 7.44 4.47
CA TYR A 48 -6.16 8.59 5.33
C TYR A 48 -5.38 9.84 4.86
N VAL A 49 -4.06 9.74 4.70
CA VAL A 49 -3.22 10.89 4.32
C VAL A 49 -3.48 11.35 2.89
N THR A 50 -3.59 10.42 1.95
CA THR A 50 -3.76 10.76 0.53
C THR A 50 -5.13 11.38 0.24
N VAL A 51 -6.21 10.79 0.78
CA VAL A 51 -7.56 11.33 0.58
C VAL A 51 -7.73 12.67 1.28
N LEU A 52 -7.18 12.83 2.50
CA LEU A 52 -7.21 14.12 3.20
C LEU A 52 -6.45 15.21 2.41
N THR A 53 -5.31 14.87 1.81
CA THR A 53 -4.56 15.79 0.94
C THR A 53 -5.37 16.19 -0.29
N VAL A 54 -6.04 15.23 -0.95
CA VAL A 54 -6.88 15.51 -2.13
C VAL A 54 -8.05 16.43 -1.78
N ILE A 55 -8.76 16.15 -0.69
CA ILE A 55 -9.88 17.00 -0.25
C ILE A 55 -9.37 18.38 0.17
N GLY A 56 -8.26 18.45 0.93
CA GLY A 56 -7.64 19.70 1.32
C GLY A 56 -7.26 20.57 0.12
N TYR A 57 -6.64 19.97 -0.89
CA TYR A 57 -6.33 20.64 -2.16
C TYR A 57 -7.61 21.19 -2.83
N LYS A 58 -8.64 20.36 -3.00
CA LYS A 58 -9.90 20.78 -3.64
C LYS A 58 -10.60 21.92 -2.90
N VAL A 59 -10.57 21.91 -1.55
CA VAL A 59 -11.12 22.99 -0.71
C VAL A 59 -10.33 24.29 -0.91
N GLN A 60 -9.00 24.22 -0.97
CA GLN A 60 -8.11 25.36 -1.13
C GLN A 60 -8.16 25.97 -2.53
N THR A 61 -8.43 25.17 -3.56
CA THR A 61 -8.53 25.63 -4.96
C THR A 61 -9.96 25.91 -5.42
N ASP A 62 -10.94 25.94 -4.50
CA ASP A 62 -12.32 26.25 -4.87
C ASP A 62 -12.45 27.74 -5.26
N PRO A 63 -12.79 28.06 -6.53
CA PRO A 63 -12.90 29.44 -7.01
C PRO A 63 -14.06 30.23 -6.39
N LEU A 64 -15.05 29.55 -5.80
CA LEU A 64 -16.17 30.20 -5.12
C LEU A 64 -15.82 30.64 -3.69
N LYS A 65 -14.79 30.02 -3.09
CA LYS A 65 -14.39 30.29 -1.71
C LYS A 65 -13.06 31.04 -1.60
N ASN A 66 -12.19 30.91 -2.60
CA ASN A 66 -10.86 31.52 -2.60
C ASN A 66 -10.73 32.46 -3.80
N THR A 67 -10.81 33.77 -3.56
CA THR A 67 -10.78 34.81 -4.60
C THR A 67 -9.37 35.30 -4.94
N VAL A 68 -8.37 34.86 -4.17
CA VAL A 68 -6.95 35.18 -4.39
C VAL A 68 -6.29 33.92 -4.95
N ASP A 69 -5.94 33.96 -6.23
CA ASP A 69 -5.29 32.88 -7.00
C ASP A 69 -5.89 31.46 -6.82
N PRO A 70 -7.15 31.23 -7.25
CA PRO A 70 -7.85 29.97 -7.05
C PRO A 70 -7.20 28.76 -7.73
N GLY A 71 -6.27 28.97 -8.68
CA GLY A 71 -5.52 27.89 -9.32
C GLY A 71 -4.29 27.44 -8.52
N CYS A 72 -3.74 28.28 -7.66
CA CYS A 72 -2.43 28.06 -7.02
C CYS A 72 -2.47 28.02 -5.48
N GLY A 73 -3.61 28.26 -4.85
CA GLY A 73 -3.74 28.40 -3.38
C GLY A 73 -3.55 27.15 -2.51
N GLY A 74 -3.04 26.03 -3.05
CA GLY A 74 -2.90 24.77 -2.33
C GLY A 74 -1.60 24.03 -2.63
N VAL A 75 -1.53 22.75 -2.25
CA VAL A 75 -0.34 21.91 -2.47
C VAL A 75 -0.05 21.60 -3.95
N GLY A 76 -0.96 21.97 -4.86
CA GLY A 76 -0.90 21.64 -6.27
C GLY A 76 -1.14 20.15 -6.54
N ILE A 77 -1.38 19.80 -7.81
CA ILE A 77 -1.45 18.39 -8.22
C ILE A 77 -0.12 17.65 -7.99
N LEU A 78 1.00 18.40 -8.02
CA LEU A 78 2.32 17.89 -7.65
C LEU A 78 2.37 17.46 -6.18
N GLY A 79 1.79 18.24 -5.26
CA GLY A 79 1.71 17.88 -3.85
C GLY A 79 0.83 16.65 -3.59
N ILE A 80 -0.26 16.49 -4.35
CA ILE A 80 -1.05 15.25 -4.33
C ILE A 80 -0.18 14.06 -4.76
N ALA A 81 0.54 14.18 -5.88
CA ALA A 81 1.44 13.11 -6.35
C ALA A 81 2.51 12.76 -5.30
N TRP A 82 3.08 13.76 -4.63
CA TRP A 82 4.00 13.56 -3.51
C TRP A 82 3.36 12.84 -2.32
N ALA A 83 2.11 13.15 -1.97
CA ALA A 83 1.41 12.45 -0.90
C ALA A 83 1.26 10.95 -1.21
N PHE A 84 0.88 10.59 -2.44
CA PHE A 84 0.77 9.18 -2.84
C PHE A 84 2.13 8.47 -2.86
N GLY A 85 3.12 9.02 -3.57
CA GLY A 85 4.43 8.40 -3.70
C GLY A 85 5.20 8.36 -2.37
N GLY A 86 5.20 9.46 -1.62
CA GLY A 86 5.88 9.59 -0.33
C GLY A 86 5.29 8.66 0.72
N MET A 87 3.97 8.52 0.79
CA MET A 87 3.35 7.59 1.73
C MET A 87 3.67 6.15 1.39
N ILE A 88 3.66 5.75 0.12
CA ILE A 88 4.10 4.40 -0.27
C ILE A 88 5.56 4.17 0.13
N PHE A 89 6.46 5.11 -0.17
CA PHE A 89 7.88 4.99 0.20
C PHE A 89 8.07 4.76 1.72
N ILE A 90 7.44 5.59 2.55
CA ILE A 90 7.55 5.50 4.01
C ILE A 90 6.95 4.19 4.52
N LEU A 91 5.73 3.86 4.09
CA LEU A 91 5.02 2.70 4.60
C LEU A 91 5.65 1.39 4.17
N VAL A 92 6.14 1.28 2.93
CA VAL A 92 6.91 0.13 2.48
C VAL A 92 8.16 -0.01 3.34
N TYR A 93 8.91 1.07 3.58
CA TYR A 93 10.09 1.03 4.44
C TYR A 93 9.76 0.53 5.86
N CYS A 94 8.66 1.01 6.46
CA CYS A 94 8.24 0.59 7.80
C CYS A 94 7.76 -0.87 7.86
N THR A 95 7.16 -1.39 6.79
CA THR A 95 6.47 -2.70 6.81
C THR A 95 7.22 -3.80 6.06
N ALA A 96 8.28 -3.48 5.32
CA ALA A 96 9.06 -4.45 4.55
C ALA A 96 9.56 -5.63 5.42
N GLY A 97 10.07 -5.35 6.62
CA GLY A 97 10.56 -6.38 7.55
C GLY A 97 9.47 -7.15 8.31
N ILE A 98 8.19 -6.80 8.13
CA ILE A 98 7.07 -7.40 8.86
C ILE A 98 6.14 -8.14 7.90
N SER A 99 5.55 -7.44 6.93
CA SER A 99 4.59 -8.00 5.98
C SER A 99 5.15 -8.23 4.58
N GLY A 100 6.29 -7.61 4.26
CA GLY A 100 6.79 -7.48 2.89
C GLY A 100 6.41 -6.16 2.21
N GLY A 101 5.61 -5.31 2.88
CA GLY A 101 5.27 -3.96 2.42
C GLY A 101 4.49 -3.93 1.12
N HIS A 102 3.40 -4.69 1.04
CA HIS A 102 2.61 -4.76 -0.19
C HIS A 102 1.67 -3.56 -0.34
N ILE A 103 0.85 -3.31 0.68
CA ILE A 103 -0.09 -2.18 0.86
C ILE A 103 -1.15 -2.08 -0.25
N ASN A 104 -1.08 -2.96 -1.25
CA ASN A 104 -1.80 -2.93 -2.50
C ASN A 104 -2.18 -4.37 -2.94
N PRO A 105 -3.48 -4.62 -3.23
CA PRO A 105 -3.94 -5.91 -3.73
C PRO A 105 -3.25 -6.34 -5.04
N ALA A 106 -2.97 -5.40 -5.95
CA ALA A 106 -2.31 -5.71 -7.23
C ALA A 106 -0.85 -6.14 -7.05
N VAL A 107 -0.12 -5.53 -6.10
CA VAL A 107 1.25 -5.93 -5.74
C VAL A 107 1.23 -7.33 -5.12
N THR A 108 0.31 -7.57 -4.19
CA THR A 108 0.11 -8.87 -3.56
C THR A 108 -0.21 -9.95 -4.60
N PHE A 109 -1.10 -9.65 -5.54
CA PHE A 109 -1.48 -10.55 -6.61
C PHE A 109 -0.30 -10.84 -7.56
N GLY A 110 0.47 -9.82 -7.94
CA GLY A 110 1.66 -9.99 -8.76
C GLY A 110 2.71 -10.90 -8.11
N LEU A 111 2.95 -10.73 -6.80
CA LEU A 111 3.87 -11.59 -6.04
C LEU A 111 3.34 -13.02 -5.87
N PHE A 112 2.02 -13.19 -5.75
CA PHE A 112 1.39 -14.52 -5.79
C PHE A 112 1.61 -15.21 -7.15
N LEU A 113 1.39 -14.51 -8.27
CA LEU A 113 1.66 -15.04 -9.61
C LEU A 113 3.15 -15.38 -9.80
N GLY A 114 4.04 -14.59 -9.20
CA GLY A 114 5.48 -14.85 -9.15
C GLY A 114 5.91 -15.98 -8.21
N ARG A 115 4.96 -16.68 -7.58
CA ARG A 115 5.19 -17.73 -6.55
C ARG A 115 6.10 -17.27 -5.42
N LYS A 116 6.01 -15.98 -5.04
CA LYS A 116 6.70 -15.40 -3.89
C LYS A 116 5.84 -15.39 -2.63
N VAL A 117 4.53 -15.59 -2.77
CA VAL A 117 3.53 -15.58 -1.69
C VAL A 117 2.51 -16.70 -1.89
N SER A 118 2.05 -17.32 -0.79
CA SER A 118 1.02 -18.36 -0.80
C SER A 118 -0.36 -17.78 -1.13
N LEU A 119 -1.30 -18.62 -1.61
CA LEU A 119 -2.67 -18.18 -1.88
C LEU A 119 -3.37 -17.67 -0.61
N VAL A 120 -3.17 -18.36 0.52
CA VAL A 120 -3.79 -18.02 1.81
C VAL A 120 -3.35 -16.62 2.24
N ARG A 121 -2.04 -16.35 2.22
CA ARG A 121 -1.49 -15.03 2.54
C ARG A 121 -1.96 -13.96 1.57
N ALA A 122 -1.98 -14.27 0.26
CA ALA A 122 -2.42 -13.32 -0.74
C ALA A 122 -3.87 -12.85 -0.50
N VAL A 123 -4.80 -13.78 -0.30
CA VAL A 123 -6.21 -13.46 -0.04
C VAL A 123 -6.37 -12.66 1.25
N MET A 124 -5.73 -13.09 2.34
CA MET A 124 -5.85 -12.41 3.62
C MET A 124 -5.25 -11.00 3.60
N TYR A 125 -4.14 -10.80 2.89
CA TYR A 125 -3.55 -9.48 2.68
C TYR A 125 -4.50 -8.56 1.89
N MET A 126 -5.10 -9.05 0.81
CA MET A 126 -6.04 -8.27 0.01
C MET A 126 -7.26 -7.84 0.84
N VAL A 127 -7.79 -8.73 1.67
CA VAL A 127 -8.88 -8.38 2.60
C VAL A 127 -8.42 -7.33 3.61
N ALA A 128 -7.26 -7.51 4.24
CA ALA A 128 -6.70 -6.55 5.20
C ALA A 128 -6.48 -5.16 4.57
N GLN A 129 -5.92 -5.11 3.36
CA GLN A 129 -5.70 -3.88 2.59
C GLN A 129 -7.03 -3.18 2.26
N CYS A 130 -8.02 -3.91 1.77
CA CYS A 130 -9.34 -3.35 1.46
C CYS A 130 -10.04 -2.79 2.71
N LEU A 131 -9.99 -3.52 3.84
CA LEU A 131 -10.55 -3.04 5.10
C LEU A 131 -9.80 -1.81 5.62
N GLY A 132 -8.46 -1.80 5.53
CA GLY A 132 -7.63 -0.65 5.88
C GLY A 132 -8.00 0.58 5.06
N ALA A 133 -8.14 0.42 3.74
CA ALA A 133 -8.55 1.49 2.83
C ALA A 133 -9.93 2.07 3.21
N ILE A 134 -10.92 1.22 3.49
CA ILE A 134 -12.26 1.64 3.92
C ILE A 134 -12.17 2.42 5.23
N CYS A 135 -11.43 1.93 6.22
CA CYS A 135 -11.24 2.61 7.50
C CYS A 135 -10.53 3.96 7.33
N GLY A 136 -9.48 4.03 6.51
CA GLY A 136 -8.75 5.27 6.22
C GLY A 136 -9.65 6.34 5.62
N CYS A 137 -10.40 5.99 4.56
CA CYS A 137 -11.39 6.89 3.96
C CYS A 137 -12.52 7.27 4.94
N GLY A 138 -12.97 6.30 5.75
CA GLY A 138 -13.99 6.51 6.77
C GLY A 138 -13.58 7.52 7.83
N LEU A 139 -12.31 7.49 8.27
CA LEU A 139 -11.75 8.48 9.20
C LEU A 139 -11.72 9.88 8.62
N VAL A 140 -11.34 10.03 7.35
CA VAL A 140 -11.38 11.35 6.68
C VAL A 140 -12.81 11.89 6.64
N LYS A 141 -13.77 11.05 6.24
CA LYS A 141 -15.19 11.41 6.23
C LYS A 141 -15.72 11.73 7.63
N TRP A 142 -15.25 11.05 8.67
CA TRP A 142 -15.63 11.33 10.05
C TRP A 142 -15.17 12.73 10.50
N PHE A 143 -13.92 13.10 10.21
CA PHE A 143 -13.38 14.41 10.62
C PHE A 143 -13.89 15.58 9.79
N GLN A 144 -14.08 15.41 8.48
CA GLN A 144 -14.41 16.50 7.56
C GLN A 144 -15.64 16.19 6.70
N LYS A 145 -16.70 15.64 7.31
CA LYS A 145 -17.90 15.14 6.61
C LYS A 145 -18.48 16.11 5.56
N SER A 146 -18.61 17.39 5.90
CA SER A 146 -19.15 18.40 4.97
C SER A 146 -18.26 18.56 3.75
N TYR A 147 -16.95 18.70 3.94
CA TYR A 147 -15.99 18.84 2.84
C TYR A 147 -15.88 17.55 2.03
N TYR A 148 -15.80 16.39 2.69
CA TYR A 148 -15.73 15.08 2.04
C TYR A 148 -16.92 14.79 1.11
N ASN A 149 -18.13 15.20 1.50
CA ASN A 149 -19.30 14.99 0.65
C ASN A 149 -19.42 16.02 -0.48
N THR A 150 -18.71 17.14 -0.39
CA THR A 150 -18.79 18.25 -1.36
C THR A 150 -17.73 18.13 -2.45
N TYR A 151 -16.52 17.65 -2.10
CA TYR A 151 -15.34 17.58 -2.98
C TYR A 151 -14.90 16.15 -3.23
#